data_AF-A0A1X1WG00-F1
#
_entry.id   AF-A0A1X1WG00-F1
#
_cell.length_a   1.000
_cell.length_b   1.000
_cell.length_c   1.000
_cell.angle_alpha   90.00
_cell.angle_beta   90.00
_cell.angle_gamma   90.00
#
_symmetry.space_group_name_H-M   'P 1'
#
loop_
_entity.id
_entity.type
_entity.pdbx_description
1 polymer ?
#
loop_
_entity_poly.entity_id
_entity_poly.type
_entity_poly.pdbx_seq_one_letter_code
_entity_poly.pdbx_strand_id
1 'polypeptide(L)'
;MVGNIPPAVSSLASVPQYERTLAMTAPTTIDSQTLDEMLGSQRPPRVLDVRTPGEFETAHIAGAYNVPLDLLREHRDEIIKHLDEDVVLVCRSGQRAAQAEETLRNAGLANVHILDGGITAWEAKGYAVNRGAQRWDLERQVRLVAGSLVLASIAGSIAVPKLKWLAGMVGGGLTFAALSNTCAMGAALSKLPYNRGPGCDAQTVVSQLVGSTPKEN
;
A
#
# COMPACT_ATOMS: atom_id res chain seq x y z
N MET A 1 64.89 -16.15 -33.14
CA MET A 1 63.82 -15.30 -32.61
C MET A 1 62.88 -16.19 -31.82
N VAL A 2 62.72 -15.87 -30.52
CA VAL A 2 61.59 -16.11 -29.60
C VAL A 2 60.51 -17.07 -30.15
N GLY A 3 60.32 -18.27 -29.59
CA GLY A 3 59.45 -18.56 -28.44
C GLY A 3 57.96 -18.49 -28.86
N ASN A 4 57.01 -19.35 -28.53
CA ASN A 4 56.88 -20.42 -27.55
C ASN A 4 55.52 -21.11 -27.87
N ILE A 5 55.53 -22.45 -27.99
CA ILE A 5 54.61 -23.47 -27.45
C ILE A 5 53.09 -23.13 -27.26
N PRO A 6 52.17 -24.02 -27.74
CA PRO A 6 50.69 -23.93 -27.67
C PRO A 6 50.17 -24.66 -26.41
N PRO A 7 48.97 -25.30 -26.30
CA PRO A 7 47.66 -25.20 -26.98
C PRO A 7 46.48 -25.18 -25.95
N ALA A 8 45.25 -25.44 -26.44
CA ALA A 8 44.15 -26.15 -25.73
C ALA A 8 43.36 -25.31 -24.70
N VAL A 9 42.06 -25.49 -24.43
CA VAL A 9 41.11 -26.58 -24.69
C VAL A 9 39.68 -26.07 -24.44
N SER A 10 38.72 -26.76 -25.04
CA SER A 10 37.34 -27.02 -24.59
C SER A 10 37.03 -26.73 -23.11
N SER A 11 35.89 -26.07 -22.85
CA SER A 11 34.92 -26.46 -21.81
C SER A 11 33.79 -25.42 -21.72
N LEU A 12 32.65 -25.69 -22.38
CA LEU A 12 31.37 -25.01 -22.09
C LEU A 12 30.53 -25.82 -21.09
N ALA A 13 31.18 -26.54 -20.19
CA ALA A 13 30.52 -27.37 -19.18
C ALA A 13 31.09 -27.07 -17.79
N SER A 14 30.95 -25.83 -17.31
CA SER A 14 31.18 -25.47 -15.90
C SER A 14 30.83 -24.00 -15.62
N VAL A 15 29.58 -23.60 -15.84
CA VAL A 15 29.04 -22.51 -15.01
C VAL A 15 28.68 -23.16 -13.68
N PRO A 16 29.37 -22.84 -12.58
CA PRO A 16 29.13 -23.48 -11.30
C PRO A 16 27.71 -23.20 -10.80
N GLN A 17 27.09 -24.23 -10.21
CA GLN A 17 25.68 -24.22 -9.81
C GLN A 17 25.32 -23.06 -8.85
N TYR A 18 26.30 -22.46 -8.17
CA TYR A 18 26.10 -21.31 -7.30
C TYR A 18 25.78 -20.01 -8.06
N GLU A 19 26.31 -19.80 -9.27
CA GLU A 19 25.97 -18.62 -10.10
C GLU A 19 24.54 -18.73 -10.64
N ARG A 20 24.08 -19.96 -10.88
CA ARG A 20 22.69 -20.22 -11.30
C ARG A 20 21.68 -19.99 -10.16
N THR A 21 22.11 -20.16 -8.91
CA THR A 21 21.31 -19.84 -7.72
C THR A 21 21.38 -18.35 -7.36
N LEU A 22 22.50 -17.66 -7.62
CA LEU A 22 22.61 -16.20 -7.44
C LEU A 22 21.82 -15.39 -8.48
N ALA A 23 21.45 -16.01 -9.60
CA ALA A 23 20.51 -15.49 -10.59
C ALA A 23 19.02 -15.67 -10.19
N MET A 24 18.73 -16.09 -8.94
CA MET A 24 17.43 -15.85 -8.31
C MET A 24 17.44 -14.40 -7.78
N THR A 25 17.28 -13.51 -8.75
CA THR A 25 17.45 -12.06 -8.76
C THR A 25 17.02 -11.38 -7.47
N ALA A 26 17.93 -10.56 -6.92
CA ALA A 26 17.62 -9.52 -5.95
C ALA A 26 16.37 -8.71 -6.37
N PRO A 27 15.67 -8.04 -5.44
CA PRO A 27 14.59 -7.14 -5.79
C PRO A 27 15.04 -6.23 -6.92
N THR A 28 14.38 -6.35 -8.07
CA THR A 28 14.67 -5.46 -9.19
C THR A 28 13.97 -4.15 -8.87
N THR A 29 14.60 -3.41 -7.96
CA THR A 29 14.16 -2.10 -7.53
C THR A 29 14.34 -1.15 -8.72
N ILE A 30 13.26 -0.47 -9.10
CA ILE A 30 13.27 0.54 -10.14
C ILE A 30 13.07 1.91 -9.49
N ASP A 31 13.70 2.93 -10.05
CA ASP A 31 13.53 4.28 -9.55
C ASP A 31 12.27 4.94 -10.16
N SER A 32 11.87 6.07 -9.60
CA SER A 32 10.66 6.79 -10.07
C SER A 32 10.76 7.25 -11.52
N GLN A 33 11.96 7.57 -12.03
CA GLN A 33 12.10 7.98 -13.43
C GLN A 33 11.85 6.82 -14.37
N THR A 34 12.46 5.66 -14.10
CA THR A 34 12.25 4.44 -14.88
C THR A 34 10.77 4.06 -14.90
N LEU A 35 10.08 4.13 -13.76
CA LEU A 35 8.66 3.83 -13.70
C LEU A 35 7.83 4.83 -14.54
N ASP A 36 8.13 6.12 -14.51
CA ASP A 36 7.43 7.13 -15.33
C ASP A 36 7.62 6.87 -16.84
N GLU A 37 8.83 6.54 -17.26
CA GLU A 37 9.13 6.15 -18.64
C GLU A 37 8.38 4.87 -19.05
N MET A 38 8.32 3.87 -18.18
CA MET A 38 7.58 2.62 -18.40
C MET A 38 6.07 2.86 -18.52
N LEU A 39 5.50 3.76 -17.71
CA LEU A 39 4.09 4.14 -17.76
C LEU A 39 3.71 4.85 -19.07
N GLY A 40 4.67 5.53 -19.71
CA GLY A 40 4.49 6.15 -21.03
C GLY A 40 4.67 5.19 -22.22
N SER A 41 5.03 3.92 -21.98
CA SER A 41 5.30 2.95 -23.04
C SER A 41 4.01 2.35 -23.63
N GLN A 42 4.13 1.63 -24.76
CA GLN A 42 2.98 0.94 -25.39
C GLN A 42 2.43 -0.21 -24.56
N ARG A 43 3.21 -0.72 -23.59
CA ARG A 43 2.83 -1.81 -22.68
C ARG A 43 3.22 -1.40 -21.26
N PRO A 44 2.44 -0.51 -20.62
CA PRO A 44 2.77 -0.03 -19.29
C PRO A 44 2.68 -1.19 -18.27
N PRO A 45 3.56 -1.22 -17.26
CA PRO A 45 3.53 -2.24 -16.22
C PRO A 45 2.29 -2.07 -15.34
N ARG A 46 1.85 -3.16 -14.71
CA ARG A 46 0.82 -3.10 -13.69
C ARG A 46 1.38 -2.58 -12.38
N VAL A 47 0.90 -1.42 -11.95
CA VAL A 47 1.28 -0.83 -10.67
C VAL A 47 0.34 -1.32 -9.57
N LEU A 48 0.88 -2.02 -8.58
CA LEU A 48 0.14 -2.52 -7.42
C LEU A 48 0.56 -1.75 -6.17
N ASP A 49 -0.37 -1.03 -5.56
CA ASP A 49 -0.17 -0.34 -4.29
C ASP A 49 -0.59 -1.25 -3.13
N VAL A 50 0.39 -1.68 -2.33
CA VAL A 50 0.20 -2.63 -1.22
C VAL A 50 -0.10 -1.96 0.13
N ARG A 51 -0.41 -0.66 0.11
CA ARG A 51 -0.84 0.09 1.29
C ARG A 51 -2.31 -0.19 1.64
N THR A 52 -2.74 0.35 2.76
CA THR A 52 -4.14 0.27 3.16
C THR A 52 -5.04 1.07 2.20
N PRO A 53 -6.33 0.72 2.05
CA PRO A 53 -7.24 1.45 1.18
C PRO A 53 -7.34 2.95 1.52
N GLY A 54 -7.30 3.30 2.81
CA GLY A 54 -7.31 4.71 3.24
C GLY A 54 -6.07 5.49 2.78
N GLU A 55 -4.89 4.88 2.81
CA GLU A 55 -3.66 5.50 2.26
C GLU A 55 -3.72 5.65 0.74
N PHE A 56 -4.29 4.68 0.03
CA PHE A 56 -4.46 4.69 -1.42
C PHE A 56 -5.46 5.76 -1.87
N GLU A 57 -6.63 5.84 -1.21
CA GLU A 57 -7.65 6.87 -1.47
C GLU A 57 -7.09 8.28 -1.24
N THR A 58 -6.20 8.46 -0.26
CA THR A 58 -5.58 9.75 0.05
C THR A 58 -4.73 10.26 -1.12
N ALA A 59 -3.83 9.41 -1.63
CA ALA A 59 -3.00 9.69 -2.80
C ALA A 59 -2.44 8.38 -3.37
N HIS A 60 -2.51 8.18 -4.69
CA HIS A 60 -1.92 7.02 -5.38
C HIS A 60 -1.42 7.40 -6.78
N ILE A 61 -0.54 6.57 -7.36
CA ILE A 61 -0.06 6.73 -8.74
C ILE A 61 -1.23 6.44 -9.70
N ALA A 62 -1.39 7.24 -10.75
CA ALA A 62 -2.47 7.05 -11.70
C ALA A 62 -2.39 5.66 -12.38
N GLY A 63 -3.53 4.96 -12.45
CA GLY A 63 -3.59 3.60 -12.99
C GLY A 63 -3.11 2.50 -12.05
N ALA A 64 -2.70 2.83 -10.82
CA ALA A 64 -2.37 1.83 -9.82
C ALA A 64 -3.62 1.10 -9.29
N TYR A 65 -3.46 -0.15 -8.88
CA TYR A 65 -4.49 -0.96 -8.22
C TYR A 65 -4.15 -1.15 -6.75
N ASN A 66 -5.12 -0.99 -5.86
CA ASN A 66 -4.89 -1.23 -4.43
C ASN A 66 -5.04 -2.72 -4.09
N VAL A 67 -3.95 -3.33 -3.63
CA VAL A 67 -3.94 -4.73 -3.16
C VAL A 67 -3.22 -4.77 -1.81
N PRO A 68 -3.93 -4.52 -0.70
CA PRO A 68 -3.31 -4.42 0.62
C PRO A 68 -2.46 -5.66 0.94
N LEU A 69 -1.30 -5.46 1.57
CA LEU A 69 -0.34 -6.54 1.87
C LEU A 69 -0.98 -7.75 2.58
N ASP A 70 -1.91 -7.53 3.49
CA ASP A 70 -2.58 -8.60 4.23
C ASP A 70 -3.45 -9.47 3.30
N LEU A 71 -4.22 -8.83 2.42
CA LEU A 71 -5.03 -9.50 1.41
C LEU A 71 -4.16 -10.23 0.39
N LEU A 72 -3.06 -9.60 -0.02
CA LEU A 72 -2.08 -10.21 -0.92
C LEU A 72 -1.50 -11.50 -0.36
N ARG A 73 -1.22 -11.56 0.95
CA ARG A 73 -0.71 -12.76 1.61
C ARG A 73 -1.73 -13.89 1.67
N GLU A 74 -2.97 -13.55 1.96
CA GLU A 74 -4.08 -14.50 2.10
C GLU A 74 -4.50 -15.07 0.73
N HIS A 75 -4.55 -14.24 -0.31
CA HIS A 75 -5.10 -14.58 -1.62
C HIS A 75 -4.05 -14.63 -2.75
N ARG A 76 -2.76 -14.80 -2.42
CA ARG A 76 -1.66 -14.76 -3.41
C ARG A 76 -1.90 -15.66 -4.62
N ASP A 77 -2.39 -16.89 -4.42
CA ASP A 77 -2.55 -17.90 -5.48
C ASP A 77 -3.67 -17.54 -6.46
N GLU A 78 -4.64 -16.72 -6.03
CA GLU A 78 -5.69 -16.18 -6.89
C GLU A 78 -5.21 -14.94 -7.63
N ILE A 79 -4.50 -14.05 -6.93
CA ILE A 79 -3.99 -12.79 -7.48
C ILE A 79 -2.97 -13.05 -8.61
N ILE A 80 -2.04 -14.00 -8.43
CA ILE A 80 -1.02 -14.29 -9.45
C ILE A 80 -1.62 -14.76 -10.79
N LYS A 81 -2.80 -15.39 -10.79
CA LYS A 81 -3.47 -15.86 -12.02
C LYS A 81 -3.93 -14.72 -12.93
N HIS A 82 -3.91 -13.51 -12.39
CA HIS A 82 -4.31 -12.30 -13.09
C HIS A 82 -3.15 -11.34 -13.28
N LEU A 83 -1.93 -11.70 -12.88
CA LEU A 83 -0.72 -10.89 -13.01
C LEU A 83 0.22 -11.50 -14.07
N ASP A 84 -0.22 -11.48 -15.33
CA ASP A 84 0.53 -12.04 -16.47
C ASP A 84 1.54 -11.07 -17.10
N GLU A 85 1.69 -9.86 -16.55
CA GLU A 85 2.50 -8.77 -17.11
C GLU A 85 3.51 -8.24 -16.07
N ASP A 86 4.44 -7.37 -16.48
CA ASP A 86 5.40 -6.75 -15.57
C ASP A 86 4.69 -6.01 -14.42
N VAL A 87 5.02 -6.36 -13.18
CA VAL A 87 4.38 -5.82 -11.98
C VAL A 87 5.34 -4.91 -11.23
N VAL A 88 4.86 -3.72 -10.87
CA VAL A 88 5.59 -2.78 -10.01
C VAL A 88 4.84 -2.59 -8.71
N LEU A 89 5.49 -2.98 -7.60
CA LEU A 89 4.97 -2.84 -6.25
C LEU A 89 5.29 -1.48 -5.67
N VAL A 90 4.27 -0.81 -5.15
CA VAL A 90 4.36 0.50 -4.53
C VAL A 90 3.91 0.40 -3.08
N CYS A 91 4.66 1.02 -2.19
CA CYS A 91 4.19 1.31 -0.84
C CYS A 91 4.66 2.68 -0.38
N ARG A 92 4.61 2.98 0.93
CA ARG A 92 5.02 4.31 1.41
C ARG A 92 6.51 4.61 1.20
N SER A 93 7.36 3.62 1.47
CA SER A 93 8.83 3.80 1.55
C SER A 93 9.64 2.51 1.22
N GLY A 94 9.06 1.55 0.53
CA GLY A 94 9.69 0.27 0.12
C GLY A 94 9.46 -0.95 1.04
N GLN A 95 9.31 -0.78 2.36
CA GLN A 95 9.29 -1.92 3.31
C GLN A 95 8.13 -2.93 3.12
N ARG A 96 6.91 -2.44 2.87
CA ARG A 96 5.75 -3.31 2.60
C ARG A 96 5.82 -3.92 1.20
N ALA A 97 6.41 -3.21 0.25
CA ALA A 97 6.60 -3.70 -1.12
C ALA A 97 7.60 -4.86 -1.15
N ALA A 98 8.67 -4.83 -0.35
CA ALA A 98 9.60 -5.96 -0.21
C ALA A 98 8.91 -7.23 0.31
N GLN A 99 8.04 -7.10 1.32
CA GLN A 99 7.27 -8.22 1.84
C GLN A 99 6.27 -8.77 0.82
N ALA A 100 5.63 -7.90 0.04
CA ALA A 100 4.73 -8.30 -1.04
C ALA A 100 5.49 -8.99 -2.18
N GLU A 101 6.66 -8.48 -2.53
CA GLU A 101 7.53 -9.07 -3.56
C GLU A 101 7.94 -10.49 -3.20
N GLU A 102 8.45 -10.70 -1.99
CA GLU A 102 8.80 -12.03 -1.47
C GLU A 102 7.59 -12.97 -1.54
N THR A 103 6.41 -12.49 -1.14
CA THR A 103 5.17 -13.28 -1.17
C THR A 103 4.79 -13.68 -2.59
N LEU A 104 4.88 -12.76 -3.56
CA LEU A 104 4.54 -13.02 -4.96
C LEU A 104 5.59 -13.90 -5.67
N ARG A 105 6.88 -13.68 -5.40
CA ARG A 105 7.96 -14.54 -5.93
C ARG A 105 7.83 -15.97 -5.44
N ASN A 106 7.53 -16.17 -4.15
CA ASN A 106 7.30 -17.49 -3.58
C ASN A 106 6.05 -18.17 -4.17
N ALA A 107 5.09 -17.39 -4.67
CA ALA A 107 3.92 -17.90 -5.38
C ALA A 107 4.17 -18.17 -6.88
N GLY A 108 5.38 -17.89 -7.39
CA GLY A 108 5.79 -18.18 -8.76
C GLY A 108 5.81 -16.99 -9.72
N LEU A 109 5.55 -15.76 -9.24
CA LEU A 109 5.60 -14.57 -10.07
C LEU A 109 7.04 -14.05 -10.17
N ALA A 110 7.66 -14.16 -11.35
CA ALA A 110 9.07 -13.82 -11.55
C ALA A 110 9.32 -12.33 -11.86
N ASN A 111 8.36 -11.67 -12.52
CA ASN A 111 8.50 -10.32 -13.08
C ASN A 111 7.94 -9.25 -12.13
N VAL A 112 8.50 -9.19 -10.92
CA VAL A 112 8.08 -8.24 -9.87
C VAL A 112 9.20 -7.26 -9.57
N HIS A 113 8.86 -5.98 -9.61
CA HIS A 113 9.75 -4.85 -9.35
C HIS A 113 9.25 -4.07 -8.14
N ILE A 114 10.15 -3.39 -7.43
CA ILE A 114 9.79 -2.51 -6.31
C ILE A 114 10.10 -1.07 -6.70
N LEU A 115 9.18 -0.14 -6.46
CA LEU A 115 9.47 1.28 -6.60
C LEU A 115 10.37 1.76 -5.45
N ASP A 116 11.58 2.22 -5.77
CA ASP A 116 12.52 2.77 -4.81
C ASP A 116 11.95 3.99 -4.10
N GLY A 117 12.09 4.04 -2.77
CA GLY A 117 11.53 5.10 -1.93
C GLY A 117 10.00 5.19 -1.92
N GLY A 118 9.29 4.31 -2.65
CA GLY A 118 7.84 4.26 -2.72
C GLY A 118 7.17 5.55 -3.22
N ILE A 119 5.91 5.75 -2.85
CA ILE A 119 5.15 6.93 -3.24
C ILE A 119 5.73 8.24 -2.68
N THR A 120 6.46 8.18 -1.56
CA THR A 120 7.12 9.36 -0.98
C THR A 120 8.17 9.92 -1.94
N ALA A 121 9.02 9.06 -2.51
CA ALA A 121 10.03 9.47 -3.47
C ALA A 121 9.41 9.92 -4.81
N TRP A 122 8.33 9.25 -5.23
CA TRP A 122 7.55 9.64 -6.40
C TRP A 122 7.00 11.06 -6.29
N GLU A 123 6.34 11.38 -5.17
CA GLU A 123 5.83 12.74 -4.91
C GLU A 123 6.96 13.76 -4.75
N ALA A 124 8.07 13.40 -4.09
CA ALA A 124 9.21 14.29 -3.88
C ALA A 124 9.88 14.71 -5.20
N LYS A 125 9.86 13.85 -6.22
CA LYS A 125 10.34 14.14 -7.57
C LYS A 125 9.32 14.92 -8.44
N GLY A 126 8.12 15.18 -7.91
CA GLY A 126 7.10 16.00 -8.57
C GLY A 126 6.22 15.26 -9.59
N TYR A 127 6.26 13.92 -9.61
CA TYR A 127 5.42 13.13 -10.50
C TYR A 127 3.94 13.20 -10.10
N ALA A 128 3.06 13.02 -11.08
CA ALA A 128 1.62 13.13 -10.88
C ALA A 128 1.08 12.01 -9.97
N VAL A 129 0.18 12.38 -9.06
CA VAL A 129 -0.58 11.45 -8.21
C VAL A 129 -2.06 11.81 -8.25
N ASN A 130 -2.90 10.79 -8.30
CA ASN A 130 -4.33 10.93 -8.10
C ASN A 130 -4.59 11.06 -6.60
N ARG A 131 -5.11 12.22 -6.20
CA ARG A 131 -5.55 12.47 -4.81
C ARG A 131 -7.05 12.32 -4.74
N GLY A 132 -7.52 11.35 -3.97
CA GLY A 132 -8.95 11.20 -3.69
C GLY A 132 -9.40 12.17 -2.60
N ALA A 133 -10.67 12.08 -2.23
CA ALA A 133 -11.23 12.86 -1.15
C ALA A 133 -10.53 12.49 0.17
N GLN A 134 -9.79 13.45 0.75
CA GLN A 134 -9.20 13.32 2.08
C GLN A 134 -10.29 12.97 3.10
N ARG A 135 -10.49 11.68 3.39
CA ARG A 135 -11.37 11.24 4.47
C ARG A 135 -10.65 11.57 5.76
N TRP A 136 -11.21 12.52 6.52
CA TRP A 136 -10.66 12.87 7.83
C TRP A 136 -10.59 11.61 8.69
N ASP A 137 -9.41 11.36 9.24
CA ASP A 137 -9.20 10.28 10.20
C ASP A 137 -10.29 10.35 11.28
N LEU A 138 -10.86 9.19 11.61
CA LEU A 138 -11.91 9.04 12.62
C LEU A 138 -11.47 9.69 13.94
N GLU A 139 -10.17 9.61 14.27
CA GLU A 139 -9.61 10.29 15.44
C GLU A 139 -9.76 11.81 15.39
N ARG A 140 -9.58 12.41 14.21
CA ARG A 140 -9.70 13.86 14.02
C ARG A 140 -11.14 14.32 14.12
N GLN A 141 -12.09 13.53 13.59
CA GLN A 141 -13.52 13.79 13.74
C GLN A 141 -13.96 13.70 15.21
N VAL A 142 -13.55 12.65 15.93
CA VAL A 142 -13.88 12.47 17.35
C VAL A 142 -13.31 13.61 18.20
N ARG A 143 -12.06 14.03 17.97
CA ARG A 143 -11.44 15.15 18.71
C ARG A 143 -12.19 16.46 18.48
N LEU A 144 -12.63 16.74 17.25
CA LEU A 144 -13.37 17.96 16.95
C LEU A 144 -14.78 17.95 17.55
N VAL A 145 -15.50 16.82 17.48
CA VAL A 145 -16.84 16.68 18.07
C VAL A 145 -16.78 16.76 19.60
N ALA A 146 -15.87 16.01 20.23
CA ALA A 146 -15.69 16.04 21.67
C ALA A 146 -15.28 17.44 22.17
N GLY A 147 -14.30 18.06 21.50
CA GLY A 147 -13.83 19.40 21.85
C GLY A 147 -14.90 20.48 21.68
N SER A 148 -15.69 20.43 20.60
CA SER A 148 -16.78 21.38 20.36
C SER A 148 -17.93 21.21 21.38
N LEU A 149 -18.27 19.99 21.78
CA LEU A 149 -19.23 19.72 22.86
C LEU A 149 -18.78 20.31 24.21
N VAL A 150 -17.50 20.16 24.55
CA VAL A 150 -16.94 20.73 25.79
C VAL A 150 -16.95 22.26 25.74
N LEU A 151 -16.48 22.86 24.64
CA LEU A 151 -16.47 24.32 24.47
C LEU A 151 -17.89 24.90 24.50
N ALA A 152 -18.85 24.27 23.82
CA ALA A 152 -20.26 24.68 23.84
C ALA A 152 -20.87 24.56 25.24
N SER A 153 -20.52 23.51 25.99
CA SER A 153 -20.99 23.31 27.37
C SER A 153 -20.42 24.37 28.33
N ILE A 154 -19.15 24.75 28.17
CA ILE A 154 -18.52 25.82 28.97
C ILE A 154 -19.13 27.18 28.62
N ALA A 155 -19.28 27.51 27.34
CA ALA A 155 -19.88 28.76 26.89
C ALA A 155 -21.35 28.86 27.34
N GLY A 156 -22.13 27.79 27.20
CA GLY A 156 -23.52 27.72 27.68
C GLY A 156 -23.64 27.79 29.20
N SER A 157 -22.59 27.44 29.95
CA SER A 157 -22.59 27.53 31.42
C SER A 157 -22.65 28.94 31.99
N ILE A 158 -22.42 29.96 31.14
CA ILE A 158 -22.61 31.37 31.47
C ILE A 158 -24.11 31.69 31.66
N ALA A 159 -24.99 31.00 30.91
CA ALA A 159 -26.44 31.16 31.00
C ALA A 159 -27.11 30.12 31.92
N VAL A 160 -26.58 28.89 31.99
CA VAL A 160 -27.12 27.82 32.84
C VAL A 160 -25.97 27.17 33.63
N PRO A 161 -25.74 27.55 34.90
CA PRO A 161 -24.58 27.10 35.67
C PRO A 161 -24.45 25.58 35.83
N LYS A 162 -25.57 24.84 35.75
CA LYS A 162 -25.61 23.37 35.85
C LYS A 162 -24.97 22.65 34.65
N LEU A 163 -24.79 23.34 33.50
CA LEU A 163 -24.21 22.74 32.29
C LEU A 163 -22.72 22.35 32.45
N LYS A 164 -22.04 22.88 33.48
CA LYS A 164 -20.65 22.52 33.83
C LYS A 164 -20.49 21.04 34.22
N TRP A 165 -21.53 20.42 34.80
CA TRP A 165 -21.51 19.00 35.14
C TRP A 165 -21.53 18.10 33.91
N LEU A 166 -22.15 18.54 32.82
CA LEU A 166 -22.21 17.82 31.56
C LEU A 166 -20.83 17.84 30.86
N ALA A 167 -20.15 18.99 30.90
CA ALA A 167 -18.75 19.10 30.47
C ALA A 167 -17.81 18.20 31.30
N GLY A 168 -18.00 18.16 32.62
CA GLY A 168 -17.25 17.30 33.53
C GLY A 168 -17.44 15.81 33.25
N MET A 169 -18.68 15.36 32.98
CA MET A 169 -18.95 13.97 32.60
C MET A 169 -18.33 13.58 31.25
N VAL A 170 -18.44 14.44 30.24
CA VAL A 170 -17.87 14.17 28.91
C VAL A 170 -16.34 14.14 28.99
N GLY A 171 -15.72 15.14 29.63
CA GLY A 171 -14.27 15.18 29.82
C GLY A 171 -13.74 14.00 30.64
N GLY A 172 -14.39 13.71 31.78
CA GLY A 172 -14.02 12.58 32.63
C GLY A 172 -14.17 11.23 31.95
N GLY A 173 -15.23 11.04 31.15
CA GLY A 173 -15.43 9.82 30.35
C GLY A 173 -14.35 9.63 29.29
N LEU A 174 -13.92 10.71 28.61
CA LEU A 174 -12.83 10.67 27.63
C LEU A 174 -11.47 10.37 28.28
N THR A 175 -11.18 10.98 29.43
CA THR A 175 -9.95 10.69 30.20
C THR A 175 -9.93 9.25 30.71
N PHE A 176 -11.07 8.74 31.22
CA PHE A 176 -11.17 7.35 31.66
C PHE A 176 -11.02 6.36 30.49
N ALA A 177 -11.61 6.65 29.33
CA ALA A 177 -11.44 5.85 28.12
C ALA A 177 -9.97 5.82 27.64
N ALA A 178 -9.27 6.96 27.71
CA ALA A 178 -7.85 7.04 27.38
C ALA A 178 -6.96 6.27 28.36
N LEU A 179 -7.25 6.35 29.68
CA LEU A 179 -6.48 5.66 30.72
C LEU A 179 -6.71 4.15 30.74
N SER A 180 -7.90 3.69 30.35
CA SER A 180 -8.28 2.27 30.41
C SER A 180 -7.93 1.48 29.14
N ASN A 181 -7.31 2.10 28.13
CA ASN A 181 -7.05 1.48 26.81
C ASN A 181 -8.27 0.75 26.21
N THR A 182 -9.48 1.15 26.60
CA THR A 182 -10.70 0.48 26.18
C THR A 182 -11.19 1.13 24.90
N CYS A 183 -10.74 0.60 23.77
CA CYS A 183 -11.19 0.97 22.42
C CYS A 183 -12.64 0.51 22.13
N ALA A 184 -13.55 0.54 23.11
CA ALA A 184 -14.95 0.13 22.93
C ALA A 184 -15.66 1.01 21.89
N MET A 185 -15.32 2.30 21.81
CA MET A 185 -15.83 3.20 20.78
C MET A 185 -15.24 2.88 19.40
N GLY A 186 -13.95 2.55 19.31
CA GLY A 186 -13.33 2.08 18.05
C GLY A 186 -13.93 0.78 17.54
N ALA A 187 -14.19 -0.18 18.43
CA ALA A 187 -14.84 -1.46 18.13
C ALA A 187 -16.33 -1.32 17.77
N ALA A 188 -17.01 -0.31 18.32
CA ALA A 188 -18.39 0.01 17.95
C ALA A 188 -18.47 0.75 16.60
N LEU A 189 -17.54 1.67 16.34
CA LEU A 189 -17.47 2.46 15.11
C LEU A 189 -16.99 1.61 13.92
N SER A 190 -16.13 0.59 14.12
CA SER A 190 -15.74 -0.37 13.06
C SER A 190 -16.90 -1.27 12.59
N LYS A 191 -17.98 -1.39 13.38
CA LYS A 191 -19.18 -2.15 13.01
C LYS A 191 -20.18 -1.34 12.19
N LEU A 192 -20.04 -0.02 12.12
CA LEU A 192 -20.95 0.86 11.37
C LEU A 192 -20.73 0.73 9.85
N PRO A 193 -21.81 0.75 9.04
CA PRO A 193 -21.76 0.47 7.60
C PRO A 193 -20.92 1.47 6.79
N TYR A 194 -20.72 2.69 7.28
CA TYR A 194 -19.89 3.71 6.63
C TYR A 194 -18.38 3.52 6.85
N ASN A 195 -17.98 2.74 7.86
CA ASN A 195 -16.58 2.47 8.20
C ASN A 195 -16.11 1.09 7.72
N ARG A 196 -17.04 0.29 7.19
CA ARG A 196 -16.69 -0.79 6.27
C ARG A 196 -16.25 -0.09 4.99
N GLY A 197 -14.94 0.02 4.78
CA GLY A 197 -14.42 0.43 3.47
C GLY A 197 -15.05 -0.44 2.37
N PRO A 198 -15.05 0.00 1.10
CA PRO A 198 -15.47 -0.87 0.01
C PRO A 198 -14.78 -2.20 0.23
N GLY A 199 -15.56 -3.29 0.35
CA GLY A 199 -15.01 -4.60 0.63
C GLY A 199 -13.93 -4.86 -0.41
N CYS A 200 -12.67 -4.75 0.02
CA CYS A 200 -11.56 -5.40 -0.64
C CYS A 200 -11.77 -6.89 -0.40
N ASP A 201 -12.82 -7.41 -1.02
CA ASP A 201 -13.00 -8.82 -1.26
C ASP A 201 -12.01 -9.17 -2.37
N ALA A 202 -11.35 -10.31 -2.27
CA ALA A 202 -10.41 -10.75 -3.31
C ALA A 202 -11.08 -10.73 -4.70
N GLN A 203 -12.38 -11.05 -4.77
CA GLN A 203 -13.20 -10.96 -5.97
C GLN A 203 -13.30 -9.54 -6.56
N THR A 204 -13.38 -8.50 -5.73
CA THR A 204 -13.37 -7.10 -6.19
C THR A 204 -12.01 -6.75 -6.78
N VAL A 205 -10.92 -7.13 -6.10
CA VAL A 205 -9.54 -6.90 -6.58
C VAL A 205 -9.31 -7.61 -7.91
N VAL A 206 -9.71 -8.88 -7.99
CA VAL A 206 -9.61 -9.69 -9.21
C VAL A 206 -10.48 -9.11 -10.33
N SER A 207 -11.70 -8.65 -10.05
CA SER A 207 -12.56 -8.02 -11.06
C SER A 207 -11.96 -6.73 -11.64
N GLN A 208 -11.26 -5.96 -10.82
CA GLN A 208 -10.52 -4.77 -11.27
C GLN A 208 -9.29 -5.13 -12.10
N LEU A 209 -8.61 -6.24 -11.77
CA LEU A 209 -7.48 -6.75 -12.54
C LEU A 209 -7.89 -7.38 -13.89
N VAL A 210 -9.08 -7.98 -13.97
CA VAL A 210 -9.62 -8.64 -15.18
C VAL A 210 -10.37 -7.67 -16.09
N GLY A 211 -11.04 -6.66 -15.55
CA GLY A 211 -11.87 -5.73 -16.33
C GLY A 211 -11.10 -4.82 -17.29
N SER A 212 -9.77 -4.78 -17.20
CA SER A 212 -8.88 -3.96 -18.02
C SER A 212 -8.08 -4.74 -19.07
N THR A 213 -8.25 -6.07 -19.18
CA THR A 213 -7.72 -6.81 -20.33
C THR A 213 -8.38 -6.26 -21.60
N PRO A 214 -7.62 -5.70 -22.57
CA PRO A 214 -8.22 -5.16 -23.79
C PRO A 214 -9.02 -6.26 -24.47
N LYS A 215 -10.31 -6.02 -24.71
CA LYS A 215 -11.04 -6.80 -25.71
C LYS A 215 -10.32 -6.57 -27.03
N GLU A 216 -9.67 -7.63 -27.50
CA GLU A 216 -9.18 -7.74 -28.86
C GLU A 216 -10.39 -7.58 -29.79
N ASN A 217 -10.42 -6.45 -30.51
CA ASN A 217 -11.35 -6.19 -31.61
C ASN A 217 -10.54 -6.23 -32.90
#